data_AF-A0A6A5SPC7-F1
#
_entry.id   AF-A0A6A5SPC7-F1
#
_cell.length_a   1.000
_cell.length_b   1.000
_cell.length_c   1.000
_cell.angle_alpha   90.00
_cell.angle_beta   90.00
_cell.angle_gamma   90.00
#
_symmetry.space_group_name_H-M   'P 1'
#
loop_
_entity.id
_entity.type
_entity.pdbx_description
1 polymer ?
#
loop_
_entity_poly.entity_id
_entity_poly.type
_entity_poly.pdbx_seq_one_letter_code
_entity_poly.pdbx_strand_id
1 'polypeptide(L)'
;MLTWIHRRLKEIFPTRSSNSFAGVSIIIAGNLFQLPPVAEKAIYNNDKTTTPDVIVGQTLYRLFNRTITLDVIKRQSGDNANRFEDAMRIFAYKDHVKAYNQFCMREIKRPVLLIKASHTGGPQAENASTDEADAGNLHKEMPVSINARIMLRENL
;
A
#
# COMPACT_ATOMS: atom_id res chain seq x y z
N MET A 1 -3.12 4.97 12.49
CA MET A 1 -3.47 3.52 12.47
C MET A 1 -3.62 2.86 13.85
N LEU A 2 -2.57 2.80 14.70
CA LEU A 2 -2.58 2.00 15.95
C LEU A 2 -3.70 2.37 16.95
N THR A 3 -4.00 3.66 17.08
CA THR A 3 -5.11 4.18 17.90
C THR A 3 -6.47 3.60 17.49
N TRP A 4 -6.71 3.49 16.18
CA TRP A 4 -7.96 2.97 15.64
C TRP A 4 -8.12 1.48 15.92
N ILE A 5 -7.04 0.70 15.75
CA ILE A 5 -7.03 -0.73 16.09
C ILE A 5 -7.36 -0.91 17.58
N HIS A 6 -6.70 -0.16 18.46
CA HIS A 6 -6.97 -0.22 19.90
C HIS A 6 -8.42 0.13 20.25
N ARG A 7 -8.99 1.19 19.64
CA ARG A 7 -10.40 1.56 19.84
C ARG A 7 -11.35 0.46 19.40
N ARG A 8 -11.19 -0.07 18.17
CA ARG A 8 -12.02 -1.15 17.64
C ARG A 8 -11.95 -2.41 18.50
N LEU A 9 -10.76 -2.79 18.98
CA LEU A 9 -10.61 -3.94 19.88
C LEU A 9 -11.36 -3.75 21.20
N LYS A 10 -11.37 -2.54 21.78
CA LYS A 10 -12.14 -2.26 23.00
C LYS A 10 -13.65 -2.28 22.76
N GLU A 11 -14.11 -1.84 21.60
CA GLU A 11 -15.52 -1.92 21.21
C GLU A 11 -15.97 -3.38 21.03
N ILE A 12 -15.14 -4.22 20.41
CA ILE A 12 -15.42 -5.65 20.20
C ILE A 12 -15.37 -6.43 21.53
N PHE A 13 -14.42 -6.09 22.42
CA PHE A 13 -14.21 -6.78 23.70
C PHE A 13 -14.43 -5.85 24.90
N PRO A 14 -15.68 -5.42 25.18
CA PRO A 14 -15.97 -4.39 26.17
C PRO A 14 -15.60 -4.80 27.59
N THR A 15 -15.70 -6.09 27.93
CA THR A 15 -15.34 -6.65 29.24
C THR A 15 -13.84 -6.57 29.55
N ARG A 16 -12.99 -6.34 28.52
CA ARG A 16 -11.54 -6.21 28.65
C ARG A 16 -11.04 -4.81 28.30
N SER A 17 -11.96 -3.85 28.20
CA SER A 17 -11.67 -2.48 27.76
C SER A 17 -10.73 -1.71 28.68
N SER A 18 -10.49 -2.16 29.91
CA SER A 18 -9.46 -1.61 30.79
C SER A 18 -8.04 -1.88 30.27
N ASN A 19 -7.84 -2.99 29.54
CA ASN A 19 -6.52 -3.43 29.08
C ASN A 19 -6.13 -2.74 27.77
N SER A 20 -4.82 -2.59 27.55
CA SER A 20 -4.29 -2.20 26.23
C SER A 20 -4.71 -3.23 25.18
N PHE A 21 -5.17 -2.76 24.01
CA PHE A 21 -5.69 -3.60 22.92
C PHE A 21 -6.76 -4.61 23.37
N ALA A 22 -7.52 -4.30 24.43
CA ALA A 22 -8.48 -5.19 25.06
C ALA A 22 -7.92 -6.58 25.45
N GLY A 23 -6.62 -6.64 25.77
CA GLY A 23 -5.91 -7.87 26.13
C GLY A 23 -5.51 -8.76 24.96
N VAL A 24 -5.67 -8.31 23.71
CA VAL A 24 -5.15 -9.03 22.54
C VAL A 24 -3.65 -8.86 22.44
N SER A 25 -2.94 -9.96 22.18
CA SER A 25 -1.49 -9.91 21.93
C SER A 25 -1.20 -9.32 20.56
N ILE A 26 -0.35 -8.30 20.50
CA ILE A 26 0.01 -7.59 19.28
C ILE A 26 1.48 -7.81 18.99
N ILE A 27 1.79 -8.17 17.74
CA ILE A 27 3.15 -8.24 17.21
C ILE A 27 3.24 -7.24 16.07
N ILE A 28 4.20 -6.31 16.15
CA ILE A 28 4.50 -5.37 15.08
C ILE A 28 5.73 -5.90 14.34
N ALA A 29 5.62 -6.04 13.03
CA ALA A 29 6.71 -6.46 12.16
C ALA A 29 6.86 -5.49 11.00
N GLY A 30 8.10 -5.20 10.61
CA GLY A 30 8.40 -4.28 9.52
C GLY A 30 9.90 -4.00 9.43
N ASN A 31 10.27 -3.16 8.46
CA ASN A 31 11.63 -2.64 8.32
C ASN A 31 11.59 -1.12 8.40
N LEU A 32 12.26 -0.54 9.41
CA LEU A 32 12.27 0.91 9.66
C LEU A 32 12.99 1.72 8.58
N PHE A 33 13.76 1.06 7.72
CA PHE A 33 14.45 1.67 6.57
C PHE A 33 13.66 1.56 5.27
N GLN A 34 12.41 1.08 5.30
CA GLN A 34 11.50 1.14 4.15
C GLN A 34 10.86 2.52 4.01
N LEU A 35 10.04 2.67 2.96
CA LEU A 35 9.30 3.90 2.70
C LEU A 35 8.46 4.28 3.93
N PRO A 36 8.46 5.57 4.31
CA PRO A 36 7.60 6.05 5.38
C PRO A 36 6.13 5.96 4.96
N PRO A 37 5.19 6.07 5.92
CA PRO A 37 3.79 6.27 5.62
C PRO A 37 3.57 7.43 4.63
N VAL A 38 2.65 7.26 3.68
CA VAL A 38 2.34 8.30 2.69
C VAL A 38 1.66 9.48 3.38
N ALA A 39 2.21 10.68 3.22
CA ALA A 39 1.71 11.93 3.80
C ALA A 39 1.53 11.93 5.34
N GLU A 40 2.08 10.93 6.03
CA GLU A 40 2.00 10.78 7.48
C GLU A 40 3.40 10.67 8.10
N LYS A 41 3.51 11.05 9.37
CA LYS A 41 4.75 10.84 10.14
C LYS A 41 4.81 9.40 10.64
N ALA A 42 6.01 8.82 10.64
CA ALA A 42 6.23 7.50 11.22
C ALA A 42 5.82 7.47 12.71
N ILE A 43 5.28 6.34 13.17
CA ILE A 43 4.72 6.21 14.53
C ILE A 43 5.76 6.37 15.64
N TYR A 44 7.04 6.10 15.33
CA TYR A 44 8.18 6.25 16.23
C TYR A 44 8.77 7.67 16.22
N ASN A 45 8.20 8.60 15.46
CA ASN A 45 8.63 9.99 15.48
C ASN A 45 8.37 10.63 16.87
N ASN A 46 9.30 11.46 17.34
CA ASN A 46 9.26 12.18 18.62
C ASN A 46 8.79 13.63 18.51
N ASP A 47 8.37 14.07 17.33
CA ASP A 47 7.83 15.41 17.12
C ASP A 47 6.63 15.67 18.04
N LYS A 48 6.61 16.86 18.64
CA LYS A 48 5.46 17.32 19.39
C LYS A 48 4.27 17.45 18.45
N THR A 49 3.13 16.93 18.89
CA THR A 49 1.86 16.99 18.18
C THR A 49 0.75 17.27 19.16
N THR A 50 -0.25 18.04 18.72
CA THR A 50 -1.47 18.30 19.49
C THR A 50 -2.61 17.38 19.09
N THR A 51 -2.43 16.58 18.03
CA THR A 51 -3.46 15.68 17.52
C THR A 51 -3.67 14.50 18.49
N PRO A 52 -4.85 14.38 19.14
CA PRO A 52 -5.07 13.38 20.18
C PRO A 52 -4.84 11.94 19.71
N ASP A 53 -5.26 11.63 18.48
CA ASP A 53 -5.11 10.28 17.92
C ASP A 53 -3.64 9.90 17.70
N VAL A 54 -2.78 10.86 17.35
CA VAL A 54 -1.35 10.62 17.21
C VAL A 54 -0.70 10.42 18.58
N ILE A 55 -1.08 11.23 19.57
CA ILE A 55 -0.58 11.11 20.96
C ILE A 55 -0.89 9.73 21.54
N VAL A 56 -2.14 9.26 21.39
CA VAL A 56 -2.55 7.93 21.85
C VAL A 56 -1.78 6.85 21.10
N GLY A 57 -1.59 7.00 19.79
CA GLY A 57 -0.86 6.03 18.96
C GLY A 57 0.60 5.91 19.37
N GLN A 58 1.28 7.03 19.58
CA GLN A 58 2.66 7.08 20.09
C GLN A 58 2.77 6.47 21.50
N THR A 59 1.80 6.77 22.37
CA THR A 59 1.76 6.20 23.73
C THR A 59 1.60 4.69 23.70
N LEU A 60 0.70 4.16 22.86
CA LEU A 60 0.51 2.73 22.67
C LEU A 60 1.75 2.06 22.07
N TYR A 61 2.41 2.70 21.09
CA TYR A 61 3.64 2.18 20.49
C TYR A 61 4.78 2.07 21.51
N ARG A 62 4.86 3.00 22.48
CA ARG A 62 5.86 2.94 23.56
C ARG A 62 5.62 1.82 24.58
N LEU A 63 4.45 1.18 24.57
CA LEU A 63 4.20 0.00 25.41
C LEU A 63 4.96 -1.25 24.91
N PHE A 64 5.38 -1.27 23.65
CA PHE A 64 6.20 -2.34 23.09
C PHE A 64 7.64 -2.19 23.59
N ASN A 65 8.00 -2.96 24.61
CA ASN A 65 9.31 -2.92 25.26
C ASN A 65 10.24 -4.09 24.87
N ARG A 66 9.82 -4.92 23.90
CA ARG A 66 10.60 -6.03 23.36
C ARG A 66 10.75 -5.86 21.85
N THR A 67 11.99 -5.90 21.39
CA THR A 67 12.35 -5.82 19.97
C THR A 67 13.20 -7.04 19.62
N ILE A 68 12.85 -7.70 18.51
CA ILE A 68 13.63 -8.79 17.94
C ILE A 68 14.09 -8.34 16.56
N THR A 69 15.40 -8.35 16.33
CA THR A 69 15.99 -8.00 15.04
C THR A 69 16.39 -9.29 14.31
N LEU A 70 15.92 -9.45 13.07
CA LEU A 70 16.37 -10.52 12.19
C LEU A 70 17.59 -10.02 11.40
N ASP A 71 18.73 -10.73 11.51
CA ASP A 71 20.04 -10.31 11.00
C ASP A 71 20.52 -11.12 9.78
N VAL A 72 19.85 -12.21 9.43
CA VAL A 72 20.20 -13.05 8.27
C VAL A 72 19.38 -12.68 7.03
N ILE A 73 20.06 -12.20 5.99
CA ILE A 73 19.44 -11.91 4.68
C ILE A 73 19.27 -13.21 3.88
N LYS A 74 18.03 -13.64 3.65
CA LYS A 74 17.72 -14.84 2.84
C LYS A 74 17.42 -14.57 1.37
N ARG A 75 16.93 -13.36 1.04
CA ARG A 75 16.41 -13.01 -0.29
C ARG A 75 17.45 -13.09 -1.42
N GLN A 76 18.70 -12.77 -1.14
CA GLN A 76 19.77 -12.65 -2.15
C GLN A 76 20.80 -13.79 -2.06
N SER A 77 20.41 -14.96 -1.55
CA SER A 77 21.34 -16.09 -1.45
C SER A 77 21.53 -16.77 -2.82
N GLY A 78 22.46 -16.25 -3.63
CA GLY A 78 22.88 -16.83 -4.91
C GLY A 78 23.48 -15.80 -5.88
N ASP A 79 24.43 -16.23 -6.70
CA ASP A 79 25.23 -15.37 -7.61
C ASP A 79 24.64 -15.25 -9.03
N ASN A 80 23.33 -15.49 -9.16
CA ASN A 80 22.65 -15.49 -10.44
C ASN A 80 22.31 -14.06 -10.87
N ALA A 81 23.31 -13.34 -11.39
CA ALA A 81 23.15 -12.10 -12.17
C ALA A 81 22.48 -12.38 -13.54
N ASN A 82 21.38 -13.14 -13.55
CA ASN A 82 20.66 -13.52 -14.76
C ASN A 82 19.90 -12.32 -15.32
N ARG A 83 19.96 -12.23 -16.65
CA ARG A 83 19.57 -11.10 -17.50
C ARG A 83 18.21 -10.51 -17.11
N PHE A 84 18.20 -9.20 -16.83
CA PHE A 84 16.99 -8.45 -16.46
C PHE A 84 16.04 -8.16 -17.64
N GLU A 85 16.13 -8.90 -18.75
CA GLU A 85 15.32 -8.65 -19.94
C GLU A 85 13.81 -8.75 -19.62
N ASP A 86 13.43 -9.79 -18.87
CA ASP A 86 12.03 -10.06 -18.49
C ASP A 86 11.67 -9.61 -17.06
N ALA A 87 12.54 -8.84 -16.39
CA ALA A 87 12.34 -8.44 -15.01
C ALA A 87 11.29 -7.33 -14.86
N MET A 88 10.60 -7.30 -13.71
CA MET A 88 9.71 -6.19 -13.35
C MET A 88 10.52 -4.90 -13.20
N ARG A 89 10.03 -3.80 -13.78
CA ARG A 89 10.64 -2.47 -13.64
C ARG A 89 9.93 -1.69 -12.54
N ILE A 90 10.72 -1.02 -11.72
CA ILE A 90 10.23 -0.16 -10.62
C ILE A 90 10.62 1.28 -10.96
N PHE A 91 9.66 2.19 -10.84
CA PHE A 91 9.86 3.63 -11.06
C PHE A 91 9.38 4.41 -9.84
N ALA A 92 9.97 5.58 -9.62
CA ALA A 92 9.58 6.47 -8.52
C ALA A 92 8.20 7.11 -8.73
N TYR A 93 7.79 7.34 -9.99
CA TYR A 93 6.60 8.11 -10.34
C TYR A 93 5.65 7.32 -11.26
N LYS A 94 4.34 7.53 -11.07
CA LYS A 94 3.27 6.86 -11.83
C LYS A 94 3.35 7.14 -13.33
N ASP A 95 3.75 8.34 -13.74
CA ASP A 95 3.87 8.69 -15.16
C ASP A 95 4.90 7.82 -15.89
N HIS A 96 6.03 7.53 -15.25
CA HIS A 96 7.03 6.62 -15.79
C HIS A 96 6.53 5.18 -15.86
N VAL A 97 5.79 4.71 -14.84
CA VAL A 97 5.13 3.40 -14.86
C VAL A 97 4.16 3.31 -16.04
N LYS A 98 3.32 4.34 -16.22
CA LYS A 98 2.35 4.41 -17.31
C LYS A 98 3.02 4.39 -18.68
N ALA A 99 4.06 5.21 -18.88
CA ALA A 99 4.81 5.26 -20.12
C ALA A 99 5.48 3.92 -20.46
N TYR A 100 6.10 3.27 -19.46
CA TYR A 100 6.74 1.97 -19.63
C TYR A 100 5.72 0.86 -19.92
N ASN A 101 4.61 0.80 -19.18
CA ASN A 101 3.56 -0.18 -19.42
C ASN A 101 2.94 -0.02 -20.81
N GLN A 102 2.74 1.22 -21.27
CA GLN A 102 2.24 1.49 -22.61
C GLN A 102 3.25 1.06 -23.69
N PHE A 103 4.55 1.27 -23.47
CA PHE A 103 5.60 0.73 -24.33
C PHE A 103 5.54 -0.79 -24.40
N CYS A 104 5.49 -1.48 -23.26
CA CYS A 104 5.36 -2.94 -23.22
C CYS A 104 4.11 -3.43 -23.97
N MET A 105 2.97 -2.76 -23.80
CA MET A 105 1.73 -3.12 -24.52
C MET A 105 1.87 -2.99 -26.05
N ARG A 106 2.64 -2.01 -26.53
CA ARG A 106 2.95 -1.89 -27.98
C ARG A 106 3.88 -3.02 -28.46
N GLU A 107 4.88 -3.37 -27.65
CA GLU A 107 5.86 -4.40 -28.00
C GLU A 107 5.31 -5.83 -27.99
N ILE A 108 4.14 -6.08 -27.36
CA ILE A 108 3.47 -7.39 -27.40
C ILE A 108 3.14 -7.82 -28.85
N LYS A 109 2.93 -6.88 -29.78
CA LYS A 109 2.62 -7.14 -31.21
C LYS A 109 1.45 -8.11 -31.40
N ARG A 110 0.41 -7.97 -30.56
CA ARG A 110 -0.85 -8.74 -30.63
C ARG A 110 -2.05 -7.81 -30.54
N PRO A 111 -3.25 -8.28 -30.95
CA PRO A 111 -4.48 -7.53 -30.74
C PRO A 111 -4.64 -7.10 -29.28
N VAL A 112 -5.07 -5.86 -29.08
CA VAL A 112 -5.35 -5.27 -27.77
C VAL A 112 -6.87 -5.09 -27.65
N LEU A 113 -7.44 -5.65 -26.60
CA LEU A 113 -8.81 -5.36 -26.18
C LEU A 113 -8.79 -4.14 -25.28
N LEU A 114 -9.59 -3.12 -25.61
CA LEU A 114 -9.75 -1.94 -24.78
C LEU A 114 -10.99 -2.10 -23.89
N ILE A 115 -10.77 -2.31 -22.59
CA ILE A 115 -11.85 -2.39 -21.62
C ILE A 115 -12.19 -0.96 -21.17
N LYS A 116 -13.43 -0.54 -21.33
CA LYS A 116 -13.91 0.79 -20.90
C LYS A 116 -14.64 0.69 -19.58
N ALA A 117 -14.35 1.60 -18.66
CA ALA A 117 -15.06 1.71 -17.40
C ALA A 117 -16.49 2.24 -17.62
N SER A 118 -17.44 1.73 -16.83
CA SER A 118 -18.77 2.30 -16.69
C SER A 118 -18.84 3.16 -15.44
N HIS A 119 -19.43 4.35 -15.52
CA HIS A 119 -19.61 5.26 -14.38
C HIS A 119 -21.08 5.58 -14.13
N THR A 120 -21.45 5.72 -12.86
CA THR A 120 -22.84 5.97 -12.42
C THR A 120 -23.06 7.38 -11.87
N GLY A 121 -22.00 8.19 -11.70
CA GLY A 121 -22.05 9.54 -11.11
C GLY A 121 -22.47 10.69 -12.04
N GLY A 122 -23.14 10.40 -13.16
CA GLY A 122 -23.57 11.41 -14.14
C GLY A 122 -22.43 12.02 -14.99
N PRO A 123 -22.68 13.12 -15.73
CA PRO A 123 -21.75 13.69 -16.72
C PRO A 123 -20.41 14.19 -16.13
N GLN A 124 -20.38 14.50 -14.84
CA GLN A 124 -19.18 14.97 -14.15
C GLN A 124 -18.20 13.82 -13.88
N ALA A 125 -18.71 12.60 -13.66
CA ALA A 125 -17.89 11.42 -13.42
C ALA A 125 -17.09 11.01 -14.67
N GLU A 126 -17.63 11.25 -15.87
CA GLU A 126 -16.93 11.03 -17.13
C GLU A 126 -15.67 11.90 -17.26
N ASN A 127 -15.66 13.08 -16.62
CA ASN A 127 -14.56 14.04 -16.66
C ASN A 127 -13.60 13.93 -15.47
N ALA A 128 -13.87 13.05 -14.50
CA ALA A 128 -13.02 12.86 -13.33
C ALA A 128 -11.58 12.48 -13.73
N SER A 129 -10.60 12.94 -12.95
CA SER A 129 -9.22 12.52 -13.16
C SER A 129 -9.05 11.05 -12.78
N THR A 130 -7.96 10.43 -13.23
CA THR A 130 -7.60 9.07 -12.78
C THR A 130 -6.80 9.09 -11.49
N ASP A 131 -6.82 10.18 -10.70
CA ASP A 131 -6.05 10.25 -9.48
C ASP A 131 -6.72 9.48 -8.34
N GLU A 132 -5.97 9.30 -7.26
CA GLU A 132 -6.43 8.52 -6.11
C GLU A 132 -7.67 9.11 -5.44
N ALA A 133 -7.70 10.44 -5.28
CA ALA A 133 -8.81 11.14 -4.66
C ALA A 133 -10.11 11.09 -5.49
N ASP A 134 -9.98 11.04 -6.82
CA ASP A 134 -11.13 11.14 -7.73
C ASP A 134 -11.64 9.76 -8.17
N ALA A 135 -10.74 8.86 -8.53
CA ALA A 135 -11.08 7.56 -9.12
C ALA A 135 -10.34 6.39 -8.47
N GLY A 136 -9.69 6.57 -7.32
CA GLY A 136 -8.94 5.49 -6.67
C GLY A 136 -7.78 4.98 -7.55
N ASN A 137 -7.21 5.85 -8.38
CA ASN A 137 -6.26 5.51 -9.44
C ASN A 137 -6.82 4.60 -10.56
N LEU A 138 -8.13 4.37 -10.65
CA LEU A 138 -8.71 3.55 -11.72
C LEU A 138 -8.73 4.31 -13.04
N HIS A 139 -8.35 3.62 -14.12
CA HIS A 139 -8.32 4.21 -15.45
C HIS A 139 -9.67 4.01 -16.14
N LYS A 140 -10.10 5.04 -16.90
CA LYS A 140 -11.31 4.98 -17.73
C LYS A 140 -11.21 3.95 -18.84
N GLU A 141 -9.99 3.69 -19.31
CA GLU A 141 -9.69 2.72 -20.33
C GLU A 141 -8.52 1.85 -19.88
N MET A 142 -8.69 0.54 -19.99
CA MET A 142 -7.67 -0.45 -19.65
C MET A 142 -7.37 -1.33 -20.88
N PRO A 143 -6.26 -1.07 -21.59
CA PRO A 143 -5.83 -1.94 -22.68
C PRO A 143 -5.28 -3.25 -22.12
N VAL A 144 -5.76 -4.38 -22.64
CA VAL A 144 -5.27 -5.72 -22.28
C VAL A 144 -5.00 -6.55 -23.54
N SER A 145 -4.04 -7.45 -23.45
CA SER A 145 -3.71 -8.40 -24.53
C SER A 145 -3.32 -9.74 -23.94
N ILE A 146 -3.42 -10.80 -24.75
CA ILE A 146 -2.97 -12.14 -24.34
C ILE A 146 -1.46 -12.07 -24.03
N ASN A 147 -1.08 -12.54 -22.83
CA ASN A 147 0.26 -12.47 -22.23
C ASN A 147 0.62 -11.13 -21.57
N ALA A 148 -0.30 -10.17 -21.46
CA ALA A 148 -0.07 -8.99 -20.62
C ALA A 148 0.04 -9.41 -19.14
N ARG A 149 1.05 -8.88 -18.44
CA ARG A 149 1.18 -9.02 -16.98
C ARG A 149 0.31 -7.96 -16.31
N ILE A 150 -0.58 -8.38 -15.43
CA ILE A 150 -1.50 -7.50 -14.71
C ILE A 150 -1.35 -7.65 -13.20
N MET A 151 -1.79 -6.63 -12.47
CA MET A 151 -1.91 -6.65 -11.01
C MET A 151 -3.37 -6.38 -10.66
N LEU A 152 -3.99 -7.28 -9.90
CA LEU A 152 -5.31 -7.05 -9.31
C LEU A 152 -5.19 -5.95 -8.25
N ARG A 153 -6.23 -5.11 -8.16
CA ARG A 153 -6.21 -3.89 -7.33
C ARG A 153 -7.16 -3.94 -6.14
N GLU A 154 -7.87 -5.04 -5.97
CA GLU A 154 -8.81 -5.27 -4.88
C GLU A 154 -8.73 -6.72 -4.39
N ASN A 155 -9.20 -6.95 -3.16
CA ASN A 155 -9.37 -8.28 -2.61
C ASN A 155 -10.73 -8.82 -3.09
N LEU A 156 -10.71 -9.96 -3.79
CA LEU A 156 -11.91 -10.62 -4.31
C LEU A 156 -12.61 -11.49 -3.25
#